data_AF-A0A917PZX9-F1
#
_entry.id   AF-A0A917PZX9-F1
#
_cell.length_a   1.000
_cell.length_b   1.000
_cell.length_c   1.000
_cell.angle_alpha   90.00
_cell.angle_beta   90.00
_cell.angle_gamma   90.00
#
_symmetry.space_group_name_H-M   'P 1'
#
loop_
_entity.id
_entity.type
_entity.pdbx_description
1 polymer ?
#
loop_
_entity_poly.entity_id
_entity_poly.type
_entity_poly.pdbx_seq_one_letter_code
_entity_poly.pdbx_strand_id
1 'polypeptide(L)'
;MNYIKEINAFYDHIERNPLSASAVTLWHALMHINNKAMWIESFTVAAPVLRLKAGLTESSFKRARTELKDKGYITYESRGNGQAPAYRMAGLSQGMDQHASCGMGADAGQGADRKAGESADGCVGVNADQGVNRDVNRGMDRGAGRRMNQEASHHTSPNTVPLVKQKKDNTKPNDTKRYDTGSTTDAFVFYQDNFGVISPFVSDALLNWVDDVGEELVLDAMRRALERGKRNWGYVKGILQAWAQKGITSVEAARAEEAAFRRSRQQPSYGAGKAEVVPEWFKEQKRQEKWKREQEQAARESRDQEADWGEVEALLEKYRSG
;
A
#
# COMPACT_ATOMS: atom_id res chain seq x y z
N MET A 1 8.54 -4.26 -27.95
CA MET A 1 8.79 -3.17 -26.98
C MET A 1 10.24 -3.29 -26.48
N ASN A 2 10.92 -2.19 -26.16
CA ASN A 2 12.35 -2.19 -25.79
C ASN A 2 12.56 -1.41 -24.49
N TYR A 3 13.06 -2.08 -23.44
CA TYR A 3 13.19 -1.56 -22.08
C TYR A 3 13.94 -0.22 -21.98
N ILE A 4 15.05 -0.06 -22.71
CA ILE A 4 15.86 1.16 -22.64
C ILE A 4 15.14 2.29 -23.37
N LYS A 5 14.49 2.02 -24.51
CA LYS A 5 13.66 3.02 -25.21
C LYS A 5 12.45 3.46 -24.37
N GLU A 6 11.74 2.54 -23.72
CA GLU A 6 10.59 2.90 -22.87
C GLU A 6 11.01 3.68 -21.62
N ILE A 7 12.16 3.38 -21.02
CA ILE A 7 12.69 4.14 -19.87
C ILE A 7 13.06 5.57 -20.28
N ASN A 8 13.75 5.76 -21.41
CA ASN A 8 14.10 7.09 -21.89
C ASN A 8 12.83 7.90 -22.20
N ALA A 9 11.92 7.35 -23.00
CA ALA A 9 10.63 7.99 -23.32
C ALA A 9 9.77 8.29 -22.08
N PHE A 10 9.89 7.50 -21.00
CA PHE A 10 9.23 7.78 -19.73
C PHE A 10 9.80 9.00 -19.00
N TYR A 11 11.12 9.20 -19.01
CA TYR A 11 11.72 10.42 -18.47
C TYR A 11 11.36 11.64 -19.33
N ASP A 12 11.42 11.53 -20.66
CA ASP A 12 10.98 12.59 -21.60
C ASP A 12 9.50 12.98 -21.39
N HIS A 13 8.64 12.00 -21.04
CA HIS A 13 7.23 12.23 -20.73
C HIS A 13 6.99 12.86 -19.35
N ILE A 14 7.82 12.58 -18.35
CA ILE A 14 7.70 13.17 -16.99
C ILE A 14 7.88 14.69 -17.03
N GLU A 15 8.76 15.22 -17.89
CA GLU A 15 8.97 16.67 -18.03
C GLU A 15 7.67 17.42 -18.41
N ARG A 16 6.82 16.76 -19.21
CA ARG A 16 5.55 17.31 -19.70
C ARG A 16 4.37 16.94 -18.81
N ASN A 17 4.41 15.76 -18.19
CA ASN A 17 3.33 15.16 -17.41
C ASN A 17 3.89 14.63 -16.07
N PRO A 18 4.25 15.51 -15.13
CA PRO A 18 4.95 15.13 -13.91
C PRO A 18 4.13 14.14 -13.06
N LEU A 19 4.81 13.12 -12.55
CA LEU A 19 4.25 12.05 -11.73
C LEU A 19 4.67 12.19 -10.26
N SER A 20 3.80 11.79 -9.33
CA SER A 20 4.22 11.65 -7.94
C SER A 20 5.32 10.60 -7.79
N ALA A 21 6.21 10.75 -6.81
CA ALA A 21 7.30 9.79 -6.58
C ALA A 21 6.79 8.35 -6.35
N SER A 22 5.60 8.18 -5.76
CA SER A 22 4.95 6.86 -5.61
C SER A 22 4.42 6.29 -6.93
N ALA A 23 3.97 7.13 -7.86
CA ALA A 23 3.63 6.71 -9.21
C ALA A 23 4.88 6.31 -10.02
N VAL A 24 5.98 7.07 -9.90
CA VAL A 24 7.26 6.76 -10.55
C VAL A 24 7.83 5.41 -10.09
N THR A 25 7.83 5.10 -8.77
CA THR A 25 8.34 3.79 -8.30
C THR A 25 7.40 2.64 -8.68
N LEU A 26 6.09 2.85 -8.69
CA LEU A 26 5.12 1.84 -9.12
C LEU A 26 5.22 1.55 -10.62
N TRP A 27 5.43 2.57 -11.47
CA TRP A 27 5.63 2.39 -12.91
C TRP A 27 6.88 1.57 -13.19
N HIS A 28 8.02 1.92 -12.59
CA HIS A 28 9.27 1.14 -12.74
C HIS A 28 9.10 -0.31 -12.26
N ALA A 29 8.41 -0.54 -11.14
CA ALA A 29 8.14 -1.88 -10.64
C ALA A 29 7.28 -2.71 -11.61
N LEU A 30 6.23 -2.11 -12.20
CA LEU A 30 5.40 -2.74 -13.24
C LEU A 30 6.21 -2.98 -14.53
N MET A 31 7.00 -2.00 -14.97
CA MET A 31 7.77 -2.07 -16.21
C MET A 31 8.82 -3.19 -16.18
N HIS A 32 9.58 -3.29 -15.08
CA HIS A 32 10.52 -4.39 -14.85
C HIS A 32 9.83 -5.77 -14.78
N ILE A 33 8.61 -5.85 -14.24
CA ILE A 33 7.84 -7.11 -14.24
C ILE A 33 7.38 -7.47 -15.66
N ASN A 34 6.91 -6.52 -16.47
CA ASN A 34 6.53 -6.77 -17.86
C ASN A 34 7.73 -7.20 -18.73
N ASN A 35 8.89 -6.56 -18.55
CA ASN A 35 10.15 -6.99 -19.16
C ASN A 35 10.50 -8.45 -18.77
N LYS A 36 10.32 -8.85 -17.51
CA LYS A 36 10.47 -10.25 -17.08
C LYS A 36 9.37 -11.20 -17.58
N ALA A 37 8.21 -10.66 -17.95
CA ALA A 37 7.12 -11.39 -18.59
C ALA A 37 7.23 -11.39 -20.12
N MET A 38 8.40 -11.06 -20.69
CA MET A 38 8.68 -11.07 -22.13
C MET A 38 7.72 -10.21 -22.96
N TRP A 39 7.28 -9.07 -22.41
CA TRP A 39 6.45 -8.05 -23.10
C TRP A 39 5.04 -8.50 -23.48
N ILE A 40 4.45 -9.44 -22.74
CA ILE A 40 3.05 -9.82 -22.95
C ILE A 40 2.10 -8.61 -22.76
N GLU A 41 1.12 -8.53 -23.66
CA GLU A 41 0.19 -7.40 -23.78
C GLU A 41 -0.62 -7.14 -22.49
N SER A 42 -0.90 -8.20 -21.72
CA SER A 42 -1.42 -8.08 -20.36
C SER A 42 -0.81 -9.13 -19.44
N PHE A 43 -0.47 -8.72 -18.21
CA PHE A 43 0.15 -9.57 -17.19
C PHE A 43 -0.56 -9.41 -15.84
N THR A 44 -0.70 -10.51 -15.09
CA THR A 44 -1.39 -10.50 -13.78
C THR A 44 -0.39 -10.33 -12.64
N VAL A 45 -0.64 -9.38 -11.71
CA VAL A 45 0.21 -9.20 -10.51
C VAL A 45 -0.64 -8.94 -9.27
N ALA A 46 -0.37 -9.69 -8.20
CA ALA A 46 -1.01 -9.46 -6.91
C ALA A 46 -0.55 -8.13 -6.29
N ALA A 47 -1.50 -7.32 -5.81
CA ALA A 47 -1.21 -6.00 -5.22
C ALA A 47 -0.15 -6.01 -4.08
N PRO A 48 -0.09 -7.02 -3.18
CA PRO A 48 0.98 -7.11 -2.19
C PRO A 48 2.39 -7.20 -2.79
N VAL A 49 2.55 -7.85 -3.95
CA VAL A 49 3.85 -7.97 -4.64
C VAL A 49 4.27 -6.63 -5.21
N LEU A 50 3.35 -5.89 -5.83
CA LEU A 50 3.62 -4.53 -6.34
C LEU A 50 3.97 -3.56 -5.21
N ARG A 51 3.22 -3.59 -4.10
CA ARG A 51 3.53 -2.80 -2.90
C ARG A 51 4.92 -3.10 -2.35
N LEU A 52 5.29 -4.37 -2.24
CA LEU A 52 6.62 -4.79 -1.78
C LEU A 52 7.73 -4.36 -2.76
N LYS A 53 7.48 -4.40 -4.07
CA LYS A 53 8.46 -4.02 -5.10
C LYS A 53 8.64 -2.51 -5.25
N ALA A 54 7.59 -1.72 -5.07
CA ALA A 54 7.62 -0.26 -5.18
C ALA A 54 7.88 0.47 -3.84
N GLY A 55 7.95 -0.27 -2.73
CA GLY A 55 8.15 0.29 -1.38
C GLY A 55 6.92 1.00 -0.81
N LEU A 56 5.71 0.66 -1.26
CA LEU A 56 4.50 1.47 -1.01
C LEU A 56 3.55 0.89 0.05
N THR A 57 3.03 1.80 0.87
CA THR A 57 1.86 1.55 1.72
C THR A 57 0.61 1.29 0.86
N GLU A 58 -0.43 0.67 1.42
CA GLU A 58 -1.67 0.39 0.69
C GLU A 58 -2.35 1.68 0.18
N SER A 59 -2.34 2.75 0.97
CA SER A 59 -2.93 4.05 0.59
C SER A 59 -2.14 4.76 -0.51
N SER A 60 -0.81 4.79 -0.42
CA SER A 60 0.05 5.36 -1.48
C SER A 60 -0.02 4.54 -2.76
N PHE A 61 -0.04 3.20 -2.67
CA PHE A 61 -0.22 2.31 -3.82
C PHE A 61 -1.55 2.56 -4.55
N LYS A 62 -2.67 2.69 -3.84
CA LYS A 62 -3.96 3.01 -4.45
C LYS A 62 -3.92 4.34 -5.20
N ARG A 63 -3.41 5.41 -4.56
CA ARG A 63 -3.28 6.74 -5.19
C ARG A 63 -2.37 6.71 -6.42
N ALA A 64 -1.19 6.12 -6.31
CA ALA A 64 -0.23 5.97 -7.41
C ALA A 64 -0.80 5.17 -8.59
N ARG A 65 -1.55 4.09 -8.31
CA ARG A 65 -2.18 3.25 -9.33
C ARG A 65 -3.30 3.99 -10.08
N THR A 66 -4.08 4.81 -9.38
CA THR A 66 -5.06 5.70 -9.99
C THR A 66 -4.36 6.76 -10.85
N GLU A 67 -3.35 7.45 -10.31
CA GLU A 67 -2.59 8.47 -11.04
C GLU A 67 -1.96 7.95 -12.35
N LEU A 68 -1.33 6.77 -12.33
CA LEU A 68 -0.75 6.15 -13.52
C LEU A 68 -1.81 5.74 -14.56
N LYS A 69 -3.04 5.41 -14.13
CA LYS A 69 -4.15 5.10 -15.03
C LYS A 69 -4.72 6.38 -15.66
N ASP A 70 -4.98 7.39 -14.83
CA ASP A 70 -5.62 8.63 -15.26
C ASP A 70 -4.72 9.43 -16.23
N LYS A 71 -3.39 9.31 -16.06
CA LYS A 71 -2.37 9.86 -16.99
C LYS A 71 -1.98 8.90 -18.12
N GLY A 72 -2.69 7.78 -18.30
CA GLY A 72 -2.54 6.87 -19.44
C GLY A 72 -1.29 5.98 -19.48
N TYR A 73 -0.41 6.01 -18.46
CA TYR A 73 0.81 5.20 -18.42
C TYR A 73 0.56 3.69 -18.28
N ILE A 74 -0.54 3.30 -17.61
CA ILE A 74 -0.98 1.92 -17.45
C ILE A 74 -2.49 1.80 -17.64
N THR A 75 -2.97 0.63 -18.07
CA THR A 75 -4.36 0.23 -17.83
C THR A 75 -4.40 -1.02 -16.94
N TYR A 76 -5.49 -1.21 -16.21
CA TYR A 76 -5.68 -2.38 -15.36
C TYR A 76 -7.14 -2.81 -15.30
N GLU A 77 -7.34 -4.11 -15.12
CA GLU A 77 -8.65 -4.74 -15.03
C GLU A 77 -8.77 -5.55 -13.73
N SER A 78 -9.93 -5.42 -13.06
CA SER A 78 -10.23 -6.22 -11.88
C SER A 78 -10.90 -7.52 -12.31
N ARG A 79 -10.13 -8.61 -12.38
CA ARG A 79 -10.67 -9.96 -12.59
C ARG A 79 -11.42 -10.40 -11.33
N GLY A 80 -12.59 -10.99 -11.51
CA GLY A 80 -13.49 -11.37 -10.40
C GLY A 80 -12.93 -12.48 -9.51
N ASN A 81 -13.72 -12.89 -8.52
CA ASN A 81 -13.45 -14.06 -7.67
C ASN A 81 -12.06 -14.03 -6.98
N GLY A 82 -11.64 -12.85 -6.53
CA GLY A 82 -10.38 -12.67 -5.77
C GLY A 82 -9.09 -12.81 -6.60
N GLN A 83 -9.19 -12.89 -7.93
CA GLN A 83 -8.02 -13.05 -8.80
C GLN A 83 -7.10 -11.81 -8.79
N ALA A 84 -5.82 -12.03 -9.09
CA ALA A 84 -4.86 -10.95 -9.28
C ALA A 84 -5.29 -10.06 -10.47
N PRO A 85 -5.32 -8.72 -10.32
CA PRO A 85 -5.64 -7.82 -11.42
C PRO A 85 -4.67 -8.00 -12.60
N ALA A 86 -5.21 -7.87 -13.81
CA ALA A 86 -4.41 -7.76 -15.02
C ALA A 86 -3.95 -6.30 -15.20
N TYR A 87 -2.73 -6.12 -15.70
CA TYR A 87 -2.13 -4.83 -16.04
C TYR A 87 -1.62 -4.87 -17.47
N ARG A 88 -1.69 -3.73 -18.15
CA ARG A 88 -1.10 -3.45 -19.47
C ARG A 88 -0.29 -2.17 -19.34
N MET A 89 0.94 -2.16 -19.85
CA MET A 89 1.74 -0.94 -19.96
C MET A 89 1.36 -0.21 -21.24
N ALA A 90 1.26 1.11 -21.22
CA ALA A 90 1.29 1.89 -22.46
C ALA A 90 2.71 1.87 -23.05
N GLY A 91 2.82 1.74 -24.38
CA GLY A 91 4.09 1.93 -25.08
C GLY A 91 4.30 3.41 -25.38
N LEU A 92 5.31 4.01 -24.76
CA LEU A 92 5.64 5.42 -24.92
C LEU A 92 6.56 5.63 -26.14
N SER A 93 7.44 4.66 -26.43
CA SER A 93 8.41 4.78 -27.54
C SER A 93 7.80 4.79 -28.95
N GLN A 94 6.51 4.45 -29.09
CA GLN A 94 5.87 4.19 -30.38
C GLN A 94 5.47 5.45 -31.19
N GLY A 95 5.65 6.64 -30.62
CA GLY A 95 5.36 7.93 -31.27
C GLY A 95 6.55 8.64 -31.94
N MET A 96 7.78 8.18 -31.74
CA MET A 96 8.98 8.91 -32.19
C MET A 96 9.33 8.74 -33.68
N ASP A 97 8.82 7.69 -34.34
CA ASP A 97 9.26 7.30 -35.69
C ASP A 97 8.45 7.95 -36.84
N GLN A 98 7.52 8.88 -36.58
CA GLN A 98 6.57 9.41 -37.59
C GLN A 98 6.72 10.90 -37.96
N HIS A 99 7.69 11.63 -37.41
CA HIS A 99 7.87 13.06 -37.68
C HIS A 99 9.10 13.44 -38.54
N ALA A 100 9.74 12.46 -39.19
CA ALA A 100 10.85 12.65 -40.12
C ALA A 100 10.41 12.53 -41.60
N SER A 101 9.30 13.18 -41.97
CA SER A 101 8.75 13.15 -43.34
C SER A 101 8.08 14.47 -43.73
N CYS A 102 8.84 15.57 -43.67
CA CYS A 102 8.44 16.86 -44.23
C CYS A 102 9.67 17.63 -44.73
N GLY A 103 9.53 18.34 -45.86
CA GLY A 103 10.45 19.43 -46.22
C GLY A 103 11.62 19.15 -47.18
N MET A 104 11.70 18.02 -47.89
CA MET A 104 12.55 17.94 -49.09
C MET A 104 11.77 18.46 -50.32
N GLY A 105 11.77 19.79 -50.47
CA GLY A 105 11.31 20.44 -51.69
C GLY A 105 12.31 20.21 -52.82
N ALA A 106 11.85 19.67 -53.94
CA ALA A 106 12.65 19.55 -55.15
C ALA A 106 12.59 20.86 -55.94
N ASP A 107 13.65 21.67 -55.84
CA ASP A 107 13.96 22.71 -56.82
C ASP A 107 15.27 22.34 -57.54
N ALA A 108 15.24 22.42 -58.87
CA ALA A 108 16.28 21.91 -59.76
C ALA A 108 16.75 23.00 -60.73
N GLY A 109 17.05 24.18 -60.19
CA GLY A 109 17.66 25.30 -60.93
C GLY A 109 19.05 24.96 -61.48
N GLN A 110 19.24 25.13 -62.78
CA GLN A 110 20.50 24.87 -63.47
C GLN A 110 21.34 26.16 -63.55
N GLY A 111 22.62 26.12 -63.17
CA GLY A 111 23.53 27.27 -63.20
C GLY A 111 25.00 26.84 -63.23
N ALA A 112 25.77 27.36 -64.20
CA ALA A 112 27.07 26.80 -64.59
C ALA A 112 28.30 27.56 -64.05
N ASP A 113 29.46 26.88 -64.16
CA ASP A 113 30.78 27.44 -64.49
C ASP A 113 31.53 28.31 -63.42
N ARG A 114 32.56 27.73 -62.75
CA ARG A 114 34.00 28.13 -62.85
C ARG A 114 34.94 27.76 -61.68
N LYS A 115 36.17 27.47 -62.11
CA LYS A 115 37.46 27.27 -61.40
C LYS A 115 37.73 28.10 -60.12
N ALA A 116 38.19 27.36 -59.11
CA ALA A 116 39.51 27.45 -58.45
C ALA A 116 40.17 28.83 -58.16
N GLY A 117 40.57 29.01 -56.89
CA GLY A 117 41.53 30.01 -56.42
C GLY A 117 41.69 29.94 -54.90
N GLU A 118 42.86 29.53 -54.40
CA GLU A 118 43.18 29.51 -52.97
C GLU A 118 43.64 30.89 -52.48
N SER A 119 43.17 31.35 -51.31
CA SER A 119 44.03 31.97 -50.27
C SER A 119 43.26 32.45 -49.02
N ALA A 120 43.81 32.08 -47.85
CA ALA A 120 43.96 32.86 -46.61
C ALA A 120 42.75 33.32 -45.76
N ASP A 121 43.10 33.58 -44.49
CA ASP A 121 42.47 34.48 -43.50
C ASP A 121 41.01 34.28 -43.03
N GLY A 122 40.85 33.28 -42.14
CA GLY A 122 40.77 33.60 -40.70
C GLY A 122 39.40 33.81 -40.00
N CYS A 123 39.51 33.89 -38.66
CA CYS A 123 38.54 34.46 -37.70
C CYS A 123 37.22 33.70 -37.36
N VAL A 124 37.24 33.07 -36.16
CA VAL A 124 36.13 32.92 -35.18
C VAL A 124 34.92 32.02 -35.54
N GLY A 125 34.61 31.07 -34.64
CA GLY A 125 33.36 30.29 -34.68
C GLY A 125 33.27 29.26 -33.56
N VAL A 126 32.89 29.69 -32.34
CA VAL A 126 32.71 28.77 -31.21
C VAL A 126 31.37 28.05 -31.32
N ASN A 127 31.39 26.72 -31.45
CA ASN A 127 30.28 25.85 -31.09
C ASN A 127 30.84 24.52 -30.58
N ALA A 128 30.56 24.20 -29.31
CA ALA A 128 30.93 22.95 -28.68
C ALA A 128 29.73 21.99 -28.62
N ASP A 129 30.03 20.74 -28.26
CA ASP A 129 29.07 19.64 -28.04
C ASP A 129 28.25 19.16 -29.26
N GLN A 130 28.95 18.40 -30.12
CA GLN A 130 28.37 17.19 -30.69
C GLN A 130 29.42 16.07 -30.64
N GLY A 131 29.22 15.03 -29.80
CA GLY A 131 29.91 13.75 -30.04
C GLY A 131 30.35 12.87 -28.87
N VAL A 132 29.43 12.40 -28.01
CA VAL A 132 29.62 11.14 -27.26
C VAL A 132 28.30 10.41 -27.03
N ASN A 133 27.87 9.59 -28.00
CA ASN A 133 26.93 8.47 -27.78
C ASN A 133 26.89 7.47 -28.96
N ARG A 134 28.06 6.95 -29.33
CA ARG A 134 28.22 5.65 -30.01
C ARG A 134 29.14 4.77 -29.17
N ASP A 135 29.16 3.48 -29.46
CA ASP A 135 30.10 2.49 -28.91
C ASP A 135 29.94 2.04 -27.44
N VAL A 136 28.71 1.68 -27.05
CA VAL A 136 28.45 0.84 -25.84
C VAL A 136 27.63 -0.44 -26.17
N ASN A 137 27.54 -0.86 -27.44
CA ASN A 137 26.71 -2.01 -27.84
C ASN A 137 27.39 -2.97 -28.84
N ARG A 138 28.58 -3.47 -28.48
CA ARG A 138 29.26 -4.60 -29.16
C ARG A 138 30.24 -5.30 -28.19
N GLY A 139 29.74 -6.21 -27.35
CA GLY A 139 30.62 -6.85 -26.35
C GLY A 139 30.12 -8.04 -25.55
N MET A 140 28.97 -8.66 -25.86
CA MET A 140 28.37 -9.70 -24.98
C MET A 140 27.91 -10.99 -25.69
N ASP A 141 28.40 -11.29 -26.89
CA ASP A 141 28.10 -12.56 -27.59
C ASP A 141 29.37 -13.28 -28.07
N ARG A 142 29.76 -14.30 -27.30
CA ARG A 142 30.61 -15.48 -27.64
C ARG A 142 30.85 -16.27 -26.35
N GLY A 143 30.40 -17.54 -26.26
CA GLY A 143 30.69 -18.34 -25.06
C GLY A 143 29.97 -19.69 -24.91
N ALA A 144 29.41 -20.27 -25.97
CA ALA A 144 28.65 -21.51 -25.86
C ALA A 144 29.54 -22.77 -25.87
N GLY A 145 29.66 -23.42 -24.70
CA GLY A 145 29.76 -24.89 -24.59
C GLY A 145 31.15 -25.54 -24.49
N ARG A 146 31.40 -26.19 -23.35
CA ARG A 146 32.03 -27.53 -23.29
C ARG A 146 31.53 -28.31 -22.07
N ARG A 147 31.58 -29.64 -22.16
CA ARG A 147 31.06 -30.63 -21.18
C ARG A 147 32.22 -31.45 -20.61
N MET A 148 32.11 -31.81 -19.32
CA MET A 148 32.68 -33.02 -18.68
C MET A 148 34.24 -33.12 -18.69
N ASN A 149 34.91 -33.90 -17.82
CA ASN A 149 34.45 -34.87 -16.84
C ASN A 149 35.36 -34.95 -15.57
N GLN A 150 34.92 -35.77 -14.61
CA GLN A 150 35.56 -36.41 -13.42
C GLN A 150 37.08 -36.25 -13.13
N GLU A 151 37.54 -36.34 -11.87
CA GLU A 151 36.84 -36.84 -10.64
C GLU A 151 36.70 -35.74 -9.53
N ALA A 152 37.14 -35.79 -8.26
CA ALA A 152 37.99 -36.69 -7.46
C ALA A 152 37.57 -36.74 -5.96
N SER A 153 38.24 -37.60 -5.17
CA SER A 153 37.98 -37.88 -3.74
C SER A 153 38.42 -36.72 -2.80
N HIS A 154 37.95 -36.58 -1.55
CA HIS A 154 37.56 -37.61 -0.56
C HIS A 154 36.38 -37.26 0.38
N HIS A 155 35.78 -38.34 0.91
CA HIS A 155 35.17 -38.55 2.24
C HIS A 155 33.97 -37.72 2.78
N THR A 156 32.80 -38.35 2.67
CA THR A 156 31.92 -38.78 3.79
C THR A 156 30.87 -37.82 4.40
N SER A 157 29.66 -38.37 4.53
CA SER A 157 28.38 -37.78 5.03
C SER A 157 28.13 -38.15 6.53
N PRO A 158 27.03 -37.76 7.24
CA PRO A 158 25.63 -37.90 6.82
C PRO A 158 24.64 -36.73 7.10
N ASN A 159 23.89 -36.41 6.05
CA ASN A 159 22.48 -36.02 5.98
C ASN A 159 21.59 -36.17 7.24
N THR A 160 20.87 -35.08 7.61
CA THR A 160 19.40 -35.09 7.87
C THR A 160 18.79 -33.72 7.46
N VAL A 161 17.46 -33.67 7.29
CA VAL A 161 16.67 -32.54 6.74
C VAL A 161 15.31 -32.43 7.47
N PRO A 162 14.47 -31.38 7.25
CA PRO A 162 14.75 -29.94 7.36
C PRO A 162 13.61 -29.16 8.09
N LEU A 163 13.85 -27.99 8.72
CA LEU A 163 12.76 -27.00 8.94
C LEU A 163 13.21 -25.56 9.33
N VAL A 164 12.28 -24.61 9.14
CA VAL A 164 12.24 -23.20 9.62
C VAL A 164 13.44 -22.28 9.33
N LYS A 165 13.28 -21.42 8.31
CA LYS A 165 14.04 -20.15 8.21
C LYS A 165 13.29 -19.01 8.90
N GLN A 166 13.64 -18.72 10.17
CA GLN A 166 13.42 -17.36 10.71
C GLN A 166 14.63 -16.48 10.37
N LYS A 167 14.35 -15.27 9.87
CA LYS A 167 15.36 -14.30 9.44
C LYS A 167 15.90 -13.53 10.65
N LYS A 168 17.00 -14.02 11.23
CA LYS A 168 17.85 -13.19 12.10
C LYS A 168 18.61 -12.20 11.21
N ASP A 169 18.24 -10.92 11.28
CA ASP A 169 19.04 -9.85 10.66
C ASP A 169 20.22 -9.50 11.58
N ASN A 170 21.42 -9.63 11.05
CA ASN A 170 22.66 -9.32 11.78
C ASN A 170 22.80 -7.81 11.94
N THR A 171 22.76 -7.32 13.18
CA THR A 171 23.34 -6.03 13.55
C THR A 171 24.58 -6.32 14.42
N LYS A 172 25.76 -5.96 13.92
CA LYS A 172 26.99 -6.02 14.74
C LYS A 172 26.91 -4.96 15.84
N PRO A 173 27.52 -5.18 17.02
CA PRO A 173 27.66 -4.11 18.00
C PRO A 173 28.49 -2.98 17.37
N ASN A 174 28.04 -1.75 17.54
CA ASN A 174 28.77 -0.57 17.11
C ASN A 174 29.18 0.18 18.38
N ASP A 175 30.48 0.21 18.66
CA ASP A 175 31.00 1.01 19.78
C ASP A 175 30.60 2.47 19.59
N THR A 176 29.91 3.03 20.58
CA THR A 176 29.60 4.46 20.64
C THR A 176 29.66 4.88 22.09
N LYS A 177 30.38 5.97 22.34
CA LYS A 177 30.84 6.36 23.69
C LYS A 177 29.66 6.57 24.64
N ARG A 178 29.81 6.10 25.87
CA ARG A 178 29.02 6.63 27.00
C ARG A 178 29.23 8.14 27.08
N TYR A 179 28.14 8.90 27.11
CA TYR A 179 28.16 10.28 27.57
C TYR A 179 27.99 10.25 29.08
N ASP A 180 28.89 10.91 29.80
CA ASP A 180 28.85 10.99 31.26
C ASP A 180 28.04 12.23 31.66
N THR A 181 26.75 12.01 31.92
CA THR A 181 25.82 13.02 32.42
C THR A 181 25.11 12.43 33.63
N GLY A 182 25.42 12.95 34.81
CA GLY A 182 24.82 12.48 36.07
C GLY A 182 23.30 12.59 36.07
N SER A 183 22.63 11.65 36.74
CA SER A 183 21.18 11.43 36.66
C SER A 183 20.68 10.91 35.30
N THR A 184 21.13 9.70 34.93
CA THR A 184 20.45 8.90 33.89
C THR A 184 19.10 8.42 34.41
N THR A 185 18.06 9.22 34.17
CA THR A 185 16.64 8.92 34.41
C THR A 185 16.30 7.50 33.90
N ASP A 186 15.58 6.69 34.67
CA ASP A 186 15.09 5.38 34.22
C ASP A 186 14.22 5.54 32.96
N ALA A 187 13.53 6.69 32.79
CA ALA A 187 12.83 7.04 31.56
C ALA A 187 13.71 7.01 30.29
N PHE A 188 15.00 7.37 30.38
CA PHE A 188 15.94 7.28 29.25
C PHE A 188 16.29 5.84 28.90
N VAL A 189 16.63 5.04 29.91
CA VAL A 189 16.98 3.61 29.75
C VAL A 189 15.77 2.85 29.20
N PHE A 190 14.59 3.07 29.80
CA PHE A 190 13.34 2.46 29.37
C PHE A 190 12.97 2.85 27.94
N TYR A 191 13.19 4.11 27.53
CA TYR A 191 13.00 4.52 26.13
C TYR A 191 13.98 3.78 25.21
N GLN A 192 15.26 3.74 25.54
CA GLN A 192 16.28 3.15 24.66
C GLN A 192 16.06 1.65 24.44
N ASP A 193 15.74 0.90 25.49
CA ASP A 193 15.45 -0.54 25.41
C ASP A 193 14.17 -0.86 24.61
N ASN A 194 13.16 0.00 24.68
CA ASN A 194 11.83 -0.30 24.14
C ASN A 194 11.47 0.40 22.83
N PHE A 195 11.99 1.61 22.59
CA PHE A 195 11.70 2.43 21.41
C PHE A 195 12.91 2.53 20.47
N GLY A 196 14.10 2.11 20.93
CA GLY A 196 15.34 2.12 20.16
C GLY A 196 16.17 3.39 20.38
N VAL A 197 17.12 3.64 19.47
CA VAL A 197 18.06 4.78 19.57
C VAL A 197 17.30 6.09 19.75
N ILE A 198 17.53 6.77 20.86
CA ILE A 198 16.95 8.08 21.14
C ILE A 198 17.60 9.14 20.25
N SER A 199 16.76 9.97 19.62
CA SER A 199 17.21 11.13 18.83
C SER A 199 17.40 12.33 19.78
N PRO A 200 18.35 13.26 19.53
CA PRO A 200 18.52 14.47 20.35
C PRO A 200 17.20 15.24 20.57
N PHE A 201 16.38 15.41 19.52
CA PHE A 201 15.06 16.03 19.65
C PHE A 201 14.09 15.28 20.60
N VAL A 202 14.29 13.98 20.78
CA VAL A 202 13.51 13.16 21.71
C VAL A 202 14.12 13.19 23.12
N SER A 203 15.45 13.26 23.28
CA SER A 203 16.07 13.44 24.61
C SER A 203 15.71 14.78 25.25
N ASP A 204 15.77 15.85 24.47
CA ASP A 204 15.48 17.20 24.96
C ASP A 204 14.00 17.32 25.35
N ALA A 205 13.12 16.76 24.53
CA ALA A 205 11.70 16.67 24.84
C ALA A 205 11.42 15.74 26.05
N LEU A 206 12.20 14.68 26.23
CA LEU A 206 12.04 13.73 27.33
C LEU A 206 12.42 14.37 28.67
N LEU A 207 13.53 15.10 28.74
CA LEU A 207 13.93 15.88 29.93
C LEU A 207 12.85 16.87 30.32
N ASN A 208 12.40 17.71 29.38
CA ASN A 208 11.35 18.71 29.65
C ASN A 208 10.07 18.06 30.20
N TRP A 209 9.63 16.91 29.69
CA TRP A 209 8.46 16.21 30.25
C TRP A 209 8.74 15.55 31.61
N VAL A 210 9.95 15.09 31.88
CA VAL A 210 10.34 14.60 33.22
C VAL A 210 10.28 15.74 34.24
N ASP A 211 10.75 16.93 33.88
CA ASP A 211 10.73 18.12 34.73
C ASP A 211 9.30 18.69 34.89
N ASP A 212 8.50 18.73 33.81
CA ASP A 212 7.13 19.29 33.80
C ASP A 212 6.10 18.44 34.56
N VAL A 213 6.16 17.10 34.46
CA VAL A 213 5.10 16.20 35.00
C VAL A 213 5.60 15.00 35.80
N GLY A 214 6.92 14.85 35.98
CA GLY A 214 7.53 13.78 36.76
C GLY A 214 7.81 12.49 35.98
N GLU A 215 8.95 11.89 36.29
CA GLU A 215 9.47 10.67 35.66
C GLU A 215 8.48 9.48 35.66
N GLU A 216 7.83 9.21 36.79
CA GLU A 216 6.91 8.05 36.88
C GLU A 216 5.76 8.14 35.88
N LEU A 217 5.25 9.35 35.65
CA LEU A 217 4.15 9.60 34.71
C LEU A 217 4.62 9.42 33.26
N VAL A 218 5.84 9.87 32.95
CA VAL A 218 6.51 9.64 31.66
C VAL A 218 6.71 8.15 31.40
N LEU A 219 7.18 7.38 32.38
CA LEU A 219 7.32 5.92 32.30
C LEU A 219 5.97 5.21 32.09
N ASP A 220 4.92 5.60 32.80
CA ASP A 220 3.59 5.00 32.67
C ASP A 220 2.95 5.34 31.30
N ALA A 221 3.22 6.52 30.73
CA ALA A 221 2.85 6.87 29.35
C ALA A 221 3.59 6.03 28.30
N MET A 222 4.90 5.83 28.45
CA MET A 222 5.68 4.95 27.57
C MET A 222 5.19 3.49 27.63
N ARG A 223 4.85 2.99 28.82
CA ARG A 223 4.29 1.64 29.03
C ARG A 223 2.97 1.46 28.27
N ARG A 224 2.04 2.41 28.38
CA ARG A 224 0.75 2.40 27.66
C ARG A 224 0.92 2.51 26.14
N ALA A 225 1.97 3.18 25.66
CA ALA A 225 2.33 3.21 24.24
C ALA A 225 2.83 1.84 23.73
N LEU A 226 3.59 1.10 24.55
CA LEU A 226 4.04 -0.26 24.25
C LEU A 226 2.88 -1.26 24.21
N GLU A 227 2.01 -1.25 25.22
CA GLU A 227 0.81 -2.12 25.30
C GLU A 227 -0.11 -1.96 24.07
N ARG A 228 -0.26 -0.73 23.57
CA ARG A 228 -1.08 -0.42 22.38
C ARG A 228 -0.32 -0.65 21.05
N GLY A 229 0.90 -1.17 21.08
CA GLY A 229 1.73 -1.43 19.90
C GLY A 229 2.19 -0.17 19.17
N LYS A 230 2.23 1.00 19.85
CA LYS A 230 2.57 2.31 19.29
C LYS A 230 3.93 2.78 19.81
N ARG A 231 4.97 2.04 19.46
CA ARG A 231 6.38 2.30 19.81
C ARG A 231 6.96 3.52 19.08
N ASN A 232 6.41 4.72 19.32
CA ASN A 232 6.95 6.00 18.84
C ASN A 232 6.68 7.13 19.83
N TRP A 233 7.59 8.10 19.89
CA TRP A 233 7.52 9.25 20.80
C TRP A 233 6.29 10.13 20.59
N GLY A 234 5.81 10.29 19.35
CA GLY A 234 4.61 11.10 19.06
C GLY A 234 3.36 10.58 19.78
N TYR A 235 3.23 9.26 19.96
CA TYR A 235 2.14 8.66 20.71
C TYR A 235 2.29 8.88 22.23
N VAL A 236 3.52 8.78 22.76
CA VAL A 236 3.82 9.07 24.18
C VAL A 236 3.54 10.54 24.50
N LYS A 237 4.03 11.47 23.69
CA LYS A 237 3.75 12.91 23.80
C LYS A 237 2.24 13.20 23.76
N GLY A 238 1.48 12.52 22.90
CA GLY A 238 0.02 12.67 22.83
C GLY A 238 -0.69 12.22 24.12
N ILE A 239 -0.19 11.20 24.80
CA ILE A 239 -0.69 10.77 26.12
C ILE A 239 -0.37 11.84 27.18
N LEU A 240 0.90 12.28 27.26
CA LEU A 240 1.34 13.28 28.24
C LEU A 240 0.61 14.63 28.09
N GLN A 241 0.40 15.09 26.85
CA GLN A 241 -0.40 16.29 26.58
C GLN A 241 -1.86 16.13 27.02
N ALA A 242 -2.46 14.95 26.86
CA ALA A 242 -3.83 14.69 27.31
C ALA A 242 -3.97 14.62 28.85
N TRP A 243 -2.91 14.29 29.57
CA TRP A 243 -2.88 14.32 31.04
C TRP A 243 -2.58 15.72 31.58
N ALA A 244 -1.64 16.46 30.98
CA ALA A 244 -1.38 17.86 31.30
C ALA A 244 -2.64 18.73 31.11
N GLN A 245 -3.39 18.54 30.02
CA GLN A 245 -4.68 19.20 29.79
C GLN A 245 -5.76 18.87 30.83
N LYS A 246 -5.61 17.76 31.57
CA LYS A 246 -6.53 17.31 32.63
C LYS A 246 -6.01 17.61 34.04
N GLY A 247 -4.85 18.26 34.18
CA GLY A 247 -4.20 18.50 35.47
C GLY A 247 -3.75 17.21 36.19
N ILE A 248 -3.52 16.13 35.45
CA ILE A 248 -3.12 14.83 36.02
C ILE A 248 -1.61 14.81 36.25
N THR A 249 -1.21 15.03 37.50
CA THR A 249 0.19 15.00 37.97
C THR A 249 0.51 13.76 38.84
N SER A 250 -0.42 12.80 38.93
CA SER A 250 -0.25 11.56 39.70
C SER A 250 -0.54 10.32 38.84
N VAL A 251 0.31 9.30 39.01
CA VAL A 251 0.19 7.99 38.33
C VAL A 251 -1.14 7.32 38.65
N GLU A 252 -1.66 7.45 39.88
CA GLU A 252 -2.95 6.88 40.27
C GLU A 252 -4.11 7.53 39.52
N ALA A 253 -4.11 8.87 39.43
CA ALA A 253 -5.09 9.62 38.66
C ALA A 253 -5.03 9.28 37.16
N ALA A 254 -3.83 9.11 36.60
CA ALA A 254 -3.66 8.65 35.22
C ALA A 254 -4.20 7.23 35.00
N ARG A 255 -4.04 6.31 35.97
CA ARG A 255 -4.59 4.95 35.88
C ARG A 255 -6.11 4.93 36.02
N ALA A 256 -6.68 5.77 36.90
CA ALA A 256 -8.12 5.97 37.01
C ALA A 256 -8.74 6.55 35.72
N GLU A 257 -8.06 7.51 35.09
CA GLU A 257 -8.46 8.13 33.82
C GLU A 257 -8.51 7.12 32.67
N GLU A 258 -7.48 6.29 32.49
CA GLU A 258 -7.49 5.22 31.48
C GLU A 258 -8.53 4.13 31.79
N ALA A 259 -8.77 3.82 33.07
CA ALA A 259 -9.84 2.89 33.45
C ALA A 259 -11.24 3.43 33.10
N ALA A 260 -11.48 4.73 33.30
CA ALA A 260 -12.70 5.41 32.85
C ALA A 260 -12.80 5.49 31.32
N PHE A 261 -11.71 5.86 30.64
CA PHE A 261 -11.65 5.90 29.18
C PHE A 261 -11.92 4.53 28.55
N ARG A 262 -11.33 3.45 29.09
CA ARG A 262 -11.58 2.07 28.65
C ARG A 262 -13.03 1.67 28.86
N ARG A 263 -13.66 2.02 29.98
CA ARG A 263 -15.10 1.80 30.21
C ARG A 263 -15.97 2.55 29.20
N SER A 264 -15.71 3.84 28.98
CA SER A 264 -16.48 4.67 28.02
C SER A 264 -16.33 4.20 26.57
N ARG A 265 -15.21 3.55 26.24
CA ARG A 265 -14.92 2.97 24.91
C ARG A 265 -15.39 1.52 24.77
N GLN A 266 -15.69 0.83 25.87
CA GLN A 266 -16.25 -0.53 25.90
C GLN A 266 -17.78 -0.54 25.97
N GLN A 267 -18.42 0.53 26.46
CA GLN A 267 -19.85 0.72 26.21
C GLN A 267 -20.08 0.85 24.70
N PRO A 268 -20.98 0.05 24.11
CA PRO A 268 -21.46 0.32 22.76
C PRO A 268 -22.20 1.66 22.81
N SER A 269 -21.63 2.69 22.20
CA SER A 269 -22.41 3.86 21.80
C SER A 269 -23.36 3.38 20.70
N TYR A 270 -24.51 2.85 21.11
CA TYR A 270 -25.67 2.70 20.26
C TYR A 270 -25.97 4.10 19.74
N GLY A 271 -25.58 4.34 18.50
CA GLY A 271 -25.51 5.68 17.96
C GLY A 271 -26.89 6.32 18.01
N ALA A 272 -26.99 7.44 18.72
CA ALA A 272 -27.99 8.46 18.44
C ALA A 272 -27.70 9.13 17.08
N GLY A 273 -27.55 8.30 16.04
CA GLY A 273 -27.76 8.74 14.68
C GLY A 273 -29.18 9.27 14.61
N LYS A 274 -29.37 10.33 13.82
CA LYS A 274 -30.68 10.98 13.65
C LYS A 274 -31.69 9.89 13.31
N ALA A 275 -32.68 9.71 14.17
CA ALA A 275 -33.81 8.84 13.84
C ALA A 275 -34.47 9.45 12.60
N GLU A 276 -34.29 8.81 11.45
CA GLU A 276 -34.96 9.21 10.22
C GLU A 276 -36.46 9.20 10.52
N VAL A 277 -37.16 10.26 10.12
CA VAL A 277 -38.58 10.43 10.44
C VAL A 277 -39.38 9.48 9.55
N VAL A 278 -39.42 8.21 9.96
CA VAL A 278 -40.21 7.14 9.34
C VAL A 278 -41.65 7.63 9.27
N PRO A 279 -42.19 7.88 8.06
CA PRO A 279 -43.52 8.45 7.93
C PRO A 279 -44.58 7.56 8.58
N GLU A 280 -45.61 8.15 9.16
CA GLU A 280 -46.67 7.38 9.82
C GLU A 280 -47.35 6.37 8.88
N TRP A 281 -47.44 6.68 7.58
CA TRP A 281 -47.96 5.73 6.57
C TRP A 281 -47.14 4.43 6.48
N PHE A 282 -45.82 4.47 6.73
CA PHE A 282 -44.96 3.28 6.68
C PHE A 282 -45.15 2.40 7.94
N LYS A 283 -45.33 3.04 9.10
CA LYS A 283 -45.70 2.35 10.35
C LYS A 283 -47.08 1.72 10.23
N GLU A 284 -48.02 2.44 9.64
CA GLU A 284 -49.38 1.98 9.38
C GLU A 284 -49.42 0.83 8.37
N GLN A 285 -48.66 0.91 7.27
CA GLN A 285 -48.50 -0.21 6.33
C GLN A 285 -47.98 -1.47 7.04
N LYS A 286 -47.01 -1.34 7.97
CA LYS A 286 -46.53 -2.48 8.76
C LYS A 286 -47.55 -3.02 9.77
N ARG A 287 -48.42 -2.18 10.33
CA ARG A 287 -49.59 -2.65 11.11
C ARG A 287 -50.56 -3.44 10.23
N GLN A 288 -50.89 -2.94 9.04
CA GLN A 288 -51.82 -3.61 8.12
C GLN A 288 -51.26 -4.91 7.53
N GLU A 289 -49.96 -4.99 7.23
CA GLU A 289 -49.30 -6.24 6.86
C GLU A 289 -49.39 -7.29 7.98
N LYS A 290 -49.18 -6.88 9.24
CA LYS A 290 -49.27 -7.76 10.40
C LYS A 290 -50.71 -8.24 10.63
N TRP A 291 -51.68 -7.32 10.64
CA TRP A 291 -53.11 -7.63 10.78
C TRP A 291 -53.61 -8.60 9.70
N LYS A 292 -53.20 -8.41 8.43
CA LYS A 292 -53.56 -9.32 7.34
C LYS A 292 -53.02 -10.74 7.56
N ARG A 293 -51.76 -10.87 8.00
CA ARG A 293 -51.18 -12.18 8.35
C ARG A 293 -51.88 -12.83 9.53
N GLU A 294 -52.24 -12.05 10.55
CA GLU A 294 -52.96 -12.55 11.73
C GLU A 294 -54.37 -13.03 11.37
N GLN A 295 -55.09 -12.35 10.47
CA GLN A 295 -56.36 -12.85 9.93
C GLN A 295 -56.19 -14.04 8.98
N GLU A 296 -55.14 -14.09 8.16
CA GLU A 296 -54.86 -15.23 7.27
C GLU A 296 -54.50 -16.50 8.07
N GLN A 297 -53.77 -16.35 9.18
CA GLN A 297 -53.53 -17.44 10.14
C GLN A 297 -54.83 -17.86 10.85
N ALA A 298 -55.59 -16.93 11.40
CA ALA A 298 -56.85 -17.25 12.09
C ALA A 298 -57.89 -17.90 11.16
N ALA A 299 -58.00 -17.46 9.91
CA ALA A 299 -58.89 -18.07 8.92
C ALA A 299 -58.44 -19.49 8.53
N ARG A 300 -57.12 -19.73 8.47
CA ARG A 300 -56.57 -21.08 8.29
C ARG A 300 -56.86 -21.97 9.50
N GLU A 301 -56.59 -21.49 10.71
CA GLU A 301 -56.86 -22.21 11.95
C GLU A 301 -58.36 -22.54 12.11
N SER A 302 -59.26 -21.62 11.74
CA SER A 302 -60.72 -21.87 11.73
C SER A 302 -61.12 -22.95 10.74
N ARG A 303 -60.60 -22.93 9.50
CA ARG A 303 -60.91 -23.96 8.49
C ARG A 303 -60.32 -25.32 8.86
N ASP A 304 -59.10 -25.32 9.41
CA ASP A 304 -58.43 -26.54 9.85
C ASP A 304 -59.14 -27.13 11.10
N GLN A 305 -59.82 -26.30 11.93
CA GLN A 305 -60.75 -26.74 13.00
C GLN A 305 -62.11 -27.24 12.48
N GLU A 306 -62.71 -26.61 11.46
CA GLU A 306 -63.95 -27.07 10.83
C GLU A 306 -63.79 -28.48 10.23
N ALA A 307 -62.61 -28.78 9.66
CA ALA A 307 -62.26 -30.11 9.16
C ALA A 307 -62.19 -31.16 10.28
N ASP A 308 -61.50 -30.86 11.38
CA ASP A 308 -61.38 -31.72 12.56
C ASP A 308 -62.76 -32.03 13.17
N TRP A 309 -63.62 -31.02 13.29
CA TRP A 309 -65.00 -31.19 13.78
C TRP A 309 -65.85 -32.06 12.84
N GLY A 310 -65.67 -31.91 11.52
CA GLY A 310 -66.33 -32.76 10.52
C GLY A 310 -65.89 -34.22 10.56
N GLU A 311 -64.61 -34.50 10.86
CA GLU A 311 -64.13 -35.88 11.08
C GLU A 311 -64.72 -36.48 12.36
N VAL A 312 -64.86 -35.69 13.43
CA VAL A 312 -65.53 -36.12 14.68
C VAL A 312 -67.01 -36.45 14.46
N GLU A 313 -67.76 -35.62 13.73
CA GLU A 313 -69.18 -35.92 13.44
C GLU A 313 -69.32 -37.15 12.53
N ALA A 314 -68.45 -37.33 11.54
CA ALA A 314 -68.42 -38.52 10.69
C ALA A 314 -68.04 -39.82 11.46
N LEU A 315 -67.31 -39.72 12.57
CA LEU A 315 -67.07 -40.83 13.49
C LEU A 315 -68.29 -41.13 14.36
N LEU A 316 -68.99 -40.10 14.87
CA LEU A 316 -70.21 -40.27 15.66
C LEU A 316 -71.36 -40.89 14.84
N GLU A 317 -71.51 -40.49 13.57
CA GLU A 317 -72.57 -41.03 12.70
C GLU A 317 -72.34 -42.50 12.33
N LYS A 318 -71.07 -42.94 12.21
CA LYS A 318 -70.71 -44.36 12.11
C LYS A 318 -71.10 -45.14 13.36
N TYR A 319 -70.82 -44.61 14.55
CA TYR A 319 -71.19 -45.24 15.84
C TYR A 319 -72.70 -45.23 16.12
N ARG A 320 -73.48 -44.36 15.46
CA ARG A 320 -74.95 -44.36 15.49
C ARG A 320 -75.58 -45.40 14.57
N SER A 321 -74.80 -45.96 13.64
CA SER A 321 -75.29 -46.77 12.49
C SER A 321 -74.91 -48.25 12.55
N GLY A 322 -74.42 -48.75 13.69
CA GLY A 322 -73.98 -50.15 13.90
C GLY A 322 -74.28 -50.67 15.29
#